data_AF-A0A511ZME4-F1
#
_entry.id   AF-A0A511ZME4-F1
#
_cell.length_a   1.000
_cell.length_b   1.000
_cell.length_c   1.000
_cell.angle_alpha   90.00
_cell.angle_beta   90.00
_cell.angle_gamma   90.00
#
_symmetry.space_group_name_H-M   'P 1'
#
loop_
_entity.id
_entity.type
_entity.pdbx_description
1 polymer ?
#
loop_
_entity_poly.entity_id
_entity_poly.type
_entity_poly.pdbx_seq_one_letter_code
_entity_poly.pdbx_strand_id
1 'polypeptide(L)'
;MTNNQAEKQNITLILGLGALALIRPLMKITGLIHIFGSEAVGSIAMTILISIAWILIVIWKKAQNPIKTLVLSGVSYAAFAIILSGILSPILDGTLQGPLTNPIALVSVFMTNIIWGLILGILASALPYKKKRS
;
A
#
# COMPACT_ATOMS: atom_id res chain seq x y z
N MET A 1 -26.56 1.73 -9.76
CA MET A 1 -25.55 0.74 -9.30
C MET A 1 -26.16 -0.01 -8.14
N THR A 2 -26.30 -1.34 -8.24
CA THR A 2 -26.74 -2.17 -7.12
C THR A 2 -25.67 -2.15 -6.02
N ASN A 3 -26.07 -2.27 -4.75
CA ASN A 3 -25.16 -2.19 -3.60
C ASN A 3 -23.91 -3.10 -3.75
N ASN A 4 -24.12 -4.30 -4.29
CA ASN A 4 -23.05 -5.29 -4.56
C ASN A 4 -21.99 -4.84 -5.57
N GLN A 5 -22.31 -3.96 -6.52
CA GLN A 5 -21.33 -3.51 -7.52
C GLN A 5 -20.41 -2.42 -7.00
N ALA A 6 -20.95 -1.49 -6.19
CA ALA A 6 -20.16 -0.46 -5.53
C ALA A 6 -19.18 -1.08 -4.53
N GLU A 7 -19.62 -2.09 -3.77
CA GLU A 7 -18.79 -2.82 -2.83
C GLU A 7 -17.65 -3.59 -3.52
N LYS A 8 -17.96 -4.34 -4.59
CA LYS A 8 -16.93 -5.02 -5.40
C LYS A 8 -15.91 -4.05 -5.99
N GLN A 9 -16.33 -2.88 -6.45
CA GLN A 9 -15.41 -1.85 -6.95
C GLN A 9 -14.47 -1.35 -5.85
N ASN A 10 -14.98 -1.11 -4.65
CA ASN A 10 -14.17 -0.67 -3.51
C ASN A 10 -13.15 -1.73 -3.11
N ILE A 11 -13.56 -3.01 -3.01
CA ILE A 11 -12.65 -4.13 -2.68
C ILE A 11 -11.57 -4.28 -3.75
N THR A 12 -11.95 -4.26 -5.04
CA THR A 12 -11.00 -4.36 -6.15
C THR A 12 -9.98 -3.23 -6.11
N LEU A 13 -10.42 -2.01 -5.79
CA LEU A 13 -9.55 -0.84 -5.70
C LEU A 13 -8.61 -0.95 -4.50
N ILE A 14 -9.10 -1.39 -3.33
CA ILE A 14 -8.29 -1.64 -2.13
C ILE A 14 -7.19 -2.66 -2.40
N LEU A 15 -7.56 -3.80 -3.00
CA LEU A 15 -6.61 -4.87 -3.33
C LEU A 15 -5.61 -4.41 -4.39
N GLY A 16 -6.08 -3.69 -5.42
CA GLY A 16 -5.21 -3.16 -6.47
C GLY A 16 -4.20 -2.14 -5.94
N LEU A 17 -4.61 -1.25 -5.04
CA LEU A 17 -3.71 -0.30 -4.38
C LEU A 17 -2.71 -1.01 -3.46
N GLY A 18 -3.18 -1.98 -2.67
CA GLY A 18 -2.32 -2.81 -1.84
C GLY A 18 -1.27 -3.57 -2.66
N ALA A 19 -1.66 -4.13 -3.81
CA ALA A 19 -0.77 -4.83 -4.73
C ALA A 19 0.23 -3.87 -5.40
N LEU A 20 -0.20 -2.67 -5.78
CA LEU A 20 0.70 -1.64 -6.34
C LEU A 20 1.83 -1.28 -5.36
N ALA A 21 1.55 -1.28 -4.06
CA ALA A 21 2.58 -1.02 -3.06
C ALA A 21 3.66 -2.13 -2.98
N LEU A 22 3.40 -3.34 -3.51
CA LEU A 22 4.41 -4.41 -3.60
C LEU A 22 5.54 -4.10 -4.60
N ILE A 23 5.37 -3.11 -5.48
CA ILE A 23 6.43 -2.70 -6.40
C ILE A 23 7.69 -2.31 -5.62
N ARG A 24 7.54 -1.68 -4.43
CA ARG A 24 8.67 -1.30 -3.58
C ARG A 24 9.48 -2.50 -3.07
N PRO A 25 8.89 -3.49 -2.36
CA PRO A 25 9.65 -4.67 -1.95
C PRO A 25 10.23 -5.41 -3.15
N LEU A 26 9.50 -5.55 -4.26
CA LEU A 26 10.02 -6.19 -5.48
C LEU A 26 11.25 -5.47 -6.06
N MET A 27 11.24 -4.12 -6.12
CA MET A 27 12.41 -3.34 -6.55
C MET A 27 13.60 -3.49 -5.60
N LYS A 28 13.33 -3.62 -4.29
CA LYS A 28 14.39 -3.86 -3.31
C LYS A 28 15.01 -5.25 -3.49
N ILE A 29 14.18 -6.28 -3.67
CA ILE A 29 14.61 -7.67 -3.88
C ILE A 29 15.39 -7.82 -5.18
N THR A 30 14.92 -7.21 -6.27
CA THR A 30 15.56 -7.29 -7.60
C THR A 30 16.81 -6.43 -7.73
N GLY A 31 17.15 -5.63 -6.71
CA GLY A 31 18.27 -4.67 -6.76
C GLY A 31 18.02 -3.46 -7.67
N LEU A 32 16.85 -3.35 -8.32
CA LEU A 32 16.50 -2.20 -9.14
C LEU A 32 16.42 -0.90 -8.34
N ILE A 33 16.30 -0.99 -7.01
CA ILE A 33 16.30 0.18 -6.13
C ILE A 33 17.63 0.96 -6.18
N HIS A 34 18.74 0.32 -6.58
CA HIS A 34 20.06 0.97 -6.73
C HIS A 34 20.13 1.93 -7.93
N ILE A 35 19.15 1.88 -8.86
CA ILE A 35 19.07 2.84 -9.98
C ILE A 35 18.87 4.27 -9.47
N PHE A 36 18.30 4.43 -8.27
CA PHE A 36 18.15 5.71 -7.59
C PHE A 36 19.42 6.16 -6.84
N GLY A 37 20.57 5.53 -7.07
CA GLY A 37 21.88 5.88 -6.50
C GLY A 37 22.17 5.24 -5.15
N SER A 38 21.18 5.16 -4.25
CA SER A 38 21.30 4.41 -2.99
C SER A 38 19.99 3.75 -2.58
N GLU A 39 20.07 2.66 -1.82
CA GLU A 39 18.88 1.95 -1.32
C GLU A 39 17.97 2.84 -0.47
N ALA A 40 18.57 3.70 0.36
CA ALA A 40 17.82 4.63 1.20
C ALA A 40 17.03 5.63 0.36
N VAL A 41 17.68 6.25 -0.63
CA VAL A 41 17.04 7.21 -1.54
C VAL A 41 15.96 6.52 -2.38
N GLY A 42 16.25 5.35 -2.95
CA GLY A 42 15.27 4.60 -3.73
C GLY A 42 14.05 4.15 -2.91
N SER A 43 14.27 3.74 -1.67
CA SER A 43 13.21 3.36 -0.73
C SER A 43 12.28 4.54 -0.39
N ILE A 44 12.83 5.73 -0.18
CA ILE A 44 12.07 6.96 0.07
C ILE A 44 11.33 7.38 -1.20
N ALA A 45 12.02 7.43 -2.34
CA ALA A 45 11.45 7.79 -3.63
C ALA A 45 10.24 6.90 -3.98
N MET A 46 10.38 5.58 -3.81
CA MET A 46 9.27 4.63 -4.03
C MET A 46 8.11 4.85 -3.07
N THR A 47 8.39 5.15 -1.80
CA THR A 47 7.33 5.45 -0.83
C THR A 47 6.55 6.70 -1.24
N ILE A 48 7.24 7.73 -1.71
CA ILE A 48 6.61 8.96 -2.21
C ILE A 48 5.80 8.67 -3.49
N LEU A 49 6.37 7.95 -4.44
CA LEU A 49 5.70 7.58 -5.70
C LEU A 49 4.43 6.76 -5.46
N ILE A 50 4.50 5.75 -4.58
CA ILE A 50 3.35 4.93 -4.20
C ILE A 50 2.29 5.80 -3.49
N SER A 51 2.72 6.68 -2.58
CA SER A 51 1.82 7.58 -1.86
C SER A 51 1.06 8.52 -2.82
N ILE A 52 1.77 9.10 -3.79
CA ILE A 52 1.18 9.94 -4.83
C ILE A 52 0.22 9.11 -5.69
N ALA A 53 0.63 7.92 -6.15
CA ALA A 53 -0.22 7.04 -6.96
C ALA A 53 -1.51 6.65 -6.22
N TRP A 54 -1.41 6.31 -4.94
CA TRP A 54 -2.55 6.01 -4.08
C TRP A 54 -3.53 7.17 -3.98
N ILE A 55 -3.04 8.36 -3.66
CA ILE A 55 -3.86 9.57 -3.59
C ILE A 55 -4.52 9.85 -4.94
N LEU A 56 -3.74 9.85 -6.03
CA LEU A 56 -4.24 10.11 -7.38
C LEU A 56 -5.32 9.12 -7.81
N ILE A 57 -5.11 7.81 -7.62
CA ILE A 57 -6.07 6.78 -8.01
C ILE A 57 -7.38 6.92 -7.21
N VAL A 58 -7.30 7.14 -5.90
CA VAL A 58 -8.47 7.29 -5.03
C VAL A 58 -9.28 8.54 -5.41
N ILE A 59 -8.58 9.63 -5.71
CA ILE A 59 -9.19 10.84 -6.25
C ILE A 59 -9.83 10.51 -7.60
N TRP A 60 -9.10 9.96 -8.57
CA TRP A 60 -9.60 9.74 -9.92
C TRP A 60 -10.81 8.81 -9.97
N LYS A 61 -10.85 7.81 -9.08
CA LYS A 61 -11.96 6.86 -8.93
C LYS A 61 -13.13 7.39 -8.11
N LYS A 62 -13.07 8.64 -7.61
CA LYS A 62 -14.13 9.28 -6.81
C LYS A 62 -14.57 8.40 -5.64
N ALA A 63 -13.61 7.81 -4.93
CA ALA A 63 -13.92 6.94 -3.80
C ALA A 63 -14.75 7.72 -2.77
N GLN A 64 -15.92 7.18 -2.40
CA GLN A 64 -16.84 7.85 -1.47
C GLN A 64 -16.21 8.09 -0.09
N ASN A 65 -15.30 7.21 0.33
CA ASN A 65 -14.57 7.29 1.59
C ASN A 65 -13.06 7.08 1.34
N PRO A 66 -12.30 8.13 0.97
CA PRO A 66 -10.89 8.02 0.64
C PRO A 66 -10.05 7.50 1.82
N ILE A 67 -10.40 7.90 3.06
CA ILE A 67 -9.72 7.45 4.28
C ILE A 67 -9.85 5.93 4.46
N LYS A 68 -11.07 5.40 4.49
CA LYS A 68 -11.30 3.96 4.65
C LYS A 68 -10.62 3.15 3.55
N THR A 69 -10.69 3.65 2.32
CA THR A 69 -10.07 3.02 1.15
C THR A 69 -8.55 2.92 1.31
N LEU A 70 -7.89 4.01 1.70
CA LEU A 70 -6.43 4.05 1.84
C LEU A 70 -5.93 3.27 3.06
N VAL A 71 -6.67 3.31 4.16
CA VAL A 71 -6.38 2.46 5.34
C VAL A 71 -6.48 0.98 4.97
N LEU A 72 -7.57 0.55 4.33
CA LEU A 72 -7.74 -0.84 3.91
C LEU A 72 -6.71 -1.25 2.84
N SER A 73 -6.26 -0.32 2.00
CA SER A 73 -5.17 -0.54 1.06
C SER A 73 -3.85 -0.76 1.80
N GLY A 74 -3.58 0.01 2.86
CA GLY A 74 -2.48 -0.18 3.81
C GLY A 74 -2.49 -1.57 4.44
N VAL A 75 -3.64 -2.00 4.93
CA VAL A 75 -3.85 -3.34 5.49
C VAL A 75 -3.60 -4.43 4.44
N SER A 76 -4.11 -4.24 3.23
CA SER A 76 -3.93 -5.20 2.13
C SER A 76 -2.47 -5.31 1.72
N TYR A 77 -1.76 -4.18 1.62
CA TYR A 77 -0.32 -4.18 1.39
C TYR A 77 0.45 -4.88 2.52
N ALA A 78 0.11 -4.63 3.79
CA ALA A 78 0.74 -5.31 4.92
C ALA A 78 0.56 -6.83 4.83
N ALA A 79 -0.65 -7.29 4.53
CA ALA A 79 -0.94 -8.71 4.32
C ALA A 79 -0.11 -9.29 3.16
N PHE A 80 -0.08 -8.62 2.01
CA PHE A 80 0.72 -9.08 0.87
C PHE A 80 2.24 -9.06 1.16
N ALA A 81 2.74 -8.05 1.86
CA ALA A 81 4.15 -7.97 2.23
C ALA A 81 4.55 -9.08 3.21
N ILE A 82 3.66 -9.44 4.15
CA ILE A 82 3.87 -10.56 5.06
C ILE A 82 3.87 -11.89 4.29
N ILE A 83 2.91 -12.10 3.38
CA ILE A 83 2.86 -13.30 2.53
C ILE A 83 4.13 -13.39 1.68
N LEU A 84 4.51 -12.29 1.03
CA LEU A 84 5.72 -12.22 0.22
C LEU A 84 6.96 -12.52 1.08
N SER A 85 7.09 -11.91 2.25
CA SER A 85 8.20 -12.16 3.18
C SER A 85 8.25 -13.63 3.63
N GLY A 86 7.11 -14.23 3.95
CA GLY A 86 7.01 -15.62 4.38
C GLY A 86 7.36 -16.64 3.30
N ILE A 87 7.13 -16.30 2.03
CA ILE A 87 7.54 -17.13 0.89
C ILE A 87 9.01 -16.90 0.57
N LEU A 88 9.43 -15.64 0.51
CA LEU A 88 10.73 -15.26 -0.03
C LEU A 88 11.88 -15.48 0.94
N SER A 89 11.66 -15.25 2.24
CA SER A 89 12.70 -15.43 3.25
C SER A 89 13.23 -16.88 3.33
N PRO A 90 12.39 -17.94 3.39
CA PRO A 90 12.91 -19.30 3.36
C PRO A 90 13.60 -19.67 2.03
N ILE A 91 13.25 -19.01 0.92
CA ILE A 91 13.90 -19.23 -0.39
C ILE A 91 15.28 -18.56 -0.45
N LEU A 92 15.41 -17.35 0.09
CA LEU A 92 16.64 -16.55 0.03
C LEU A 92 17.61 -16.88 1.16
N ASP A 93 17.11 -17.01 2.39
CA ASP A 93 17.90 -17.08 3.62
C ASP A 93 17.93 -18.50 4.23
N GLY A 94 17.21 -19.45 3.62
CA GLY A 94 17.11 -20.85 4.10
C GLY A 94 16.41 -21.01 5.46
N THR A 95 15.96 -19.91 6.07
CA THR A 95 15.26 -19.86 7.35
C THR A 95 14.04 -18.96 7.20
N LEU A 96 12.95 -19.31 7.87
CA LEU A 96 11.81 -18.40 7.98
C LEU A 96 12.26 -17.20 8.82
N GLN A 97 12.44 -16.04 8.17
CA GLN A 97 12.65 -14.76 8.83
C GLN A 97 11.58 -13.75 8.37
N GLY A 98 11.32 -12.75 9.21
CA GLY A 98 10.35 -11.70 8.94
C GLY A 98 9.18 -11.70 9.92
N PRO A 99 8.12 -10.91 9.64
CA PRO A 99 7.05 -10.64 10.61
C PRO A 99 6.29 -11.89 11.07
N LEU A 100 6.35 -12.99 10.32
CA LEU A 100 5.74 -14.27 10.71
C LEU A 100 6.43 -14.95 11.89
N THR A 101 7.71 -14.68 12.16
CA THR A 101 8.42 -15.30 13.29
C THR A 101 8.28 -14.53 14.58
N ASN A 102 7.77 -13.30 14.53
CA ASN A 102 7.57 -12.46 15.70
C ASN A 102 6.18 -11.78 15.66
N PRO A 103 5.24 -12.17 16.54
CA PRO A 103 3.90 -11.58 16.60
C PRO A 103 3.90 -10.05 16.75
N ILE A 104 4.89 -9.50 17.47
CA ILE A 104 5.02 -8.06 17.67
C ILE A 104 5.41 -7.38 16.35
N ALA A 105 6.30 -7.99 15.57
CA ALA A 105 6.68 -7.48 14.25
C ALA A 105 5.50 -7.52 13.26
N LEU A 106 4.67 -8.57 13.31
CA LEU A 106 3.45 -8.65 12.51
C LEU A 106 2.50 -7.50 12.80
N VAL A 107 2.18 -7.28 14.08
CA VAL A 107 1.30 -6.17 14.50
C VAL A 107 1.90 -4.83 14.14
N SER A 108 3.22 -4.65 14.32
CA SER A 108 3.92 -3.43 13.94
C SER A 108 3.77 -3.11 12.45
N VAL A 109 3.93 -4.11 11.56
CA VAL A 109 3.79 -3.92 10.11
C VAL A 109 2.37 -3.49 9.76
N PHE A 110 1.34 -4.12 10.34
CA PHE A 110 -0.05 -3.69 10.12
C PHE A 110 -0.27 -2.26 10.62
N MET A 111 0.15 -1.94 11.85
CA MET A 111 -0.07 -0.63 12.44
C MET A 111 0.62 0.49 11.66
N THR A 112 1.88 0.31 11.27
CA THR A 112 2.59 1.30 10.45
C THR A 112 1.86 1.58 9.14
N ASN A 113 1.36 0.54 8.47
CA ASN A 113 0.65 0.70 7.19
C ASN A 113 -0.77 1.27 7.36
N ILE A 114 -1.45 0.96 8.46
CA ILE A 114 -2.73 1.59 8.83
C ILE A 114 -2.54 3.08 9.06
N ILE A 115 -1.54 3.47 9.86
CA ILE A 115 -1.21 4.86 10.15
C ILE A 115 -0.85 5.59 8.85
N TRP A 116 -0.04 4.98 7.99
CA TRP A 116 0.33 5.59 6.71
C TRP A 116 -0.89 5.76 5.79
N GLY A 117 -1.73 4.73 5.65
CA GLY A 117 -2.97 4.80 4.90
C GLY A 117 -3.94 5.85 5.44
N LEU A 118 -3.97 6.06 6.77
CA LEU A 118 -4.75 7.11 7.41
C LEU A 118 -4.21 8.50 7.04
N ILE A 119 -2.90 8.72 7.14
CA ILE A 119 -2.25 9.99 6.77
C ILE A 119 -2.55 10.33 5.31
N LEU A 120 -2.34 9.38 4.40
CA LEU A 120 -2.64 9.57 2.98
C LEU A 120 -4.14 9.79 2.74
N GLY A 121 -5.00 9.12 3.50
CA GLY A 121 -6.44 9.31 3.52
C GLY A 121 -6.86 10.73 3.86
N ILE A 122 -6.26 11.28 4.91
CA ILE A 122 -6.49 12.65 5.37
C ILE A 122 -6.00 13.62 4.28
N LEU A 123 -4.79 13.43 3.76
CA LEU A 123 -4.24 14.26 2.67
C LEU A 123 -5.14 14.23 1.42
N ALA A 124 -5.62 13.05 1.02
CA ALA A 124 -6.54 12.91 -0.10
C ALA A 124 -7.89 13.60 0.14
N SER A 125 -8.38 13.61 1.38
CA SER A 125 -9.62 14.29 1.76
C SER A 125 -9.49 15.81 1.86
N ALA A 126 -8.29 16.30 2.20
CA ALA A 126 -7.98 17.73 2.28
C ALA A 126 -7.79 18.36 0.88
N LEU A 127 -7.49 17.54 -0.14
CA LEU A 127 -7.41 18.00 -1.52
C LEU A 127 -8.82 18.33 -2.04
N PRO A 128 -9.08 19.57 -2.47
CA PRO A 128 -10.40 19.98 -2.94
C PRO A 128 -10.75 19.20 -4.21
N TYR A 129 -11.63 18.22 -4.07
CA TYR A 129 -12.29 17.61 -5.21
C TYR A 129 -13.17 18.68 -5.84
N LYS A 130 -12.80 19.22 -7.01
CA LYS A 130 -13.74 20.02 -7.80
C LYS A 130 -14.92 19.12 -8.18
N LYS A 131 -15.93 19.10 -7.33
CA LYS A 131 -17.27 18.63 -7.65
C LYS A 131 -17.75 19.58 -8.75
N LYS A 132 -17.62 19.16 -10.02
CA LYS A 132 -18.28 19.84 -11.14
C LYS A 132 -19.77 19.72 -10.84
N ARG A 133 -20.32 20.75 -10.21
CA ARG A 133 -21.75 20.93 -9.96
C ARG A 133 -22.32 21.25 -11.33
N SER A 134 -22.85 20.22 -11.98
CA SER A 134 -23.74 20.39 -13.13
C SER A 134 -25.10 20.86 -12.63
#